data_AF-A0AAE3DVC0-F1
#
_entry.id   AF-A0AAE3DVC0-F1
#
_cell.length_a   1.000
_cell.length_b   1.000
_cell.length_c   1.000
_cell.angle_alpha   90.00
_cell.angle_beta   90.00
_cell.angle_gamma   90.00
#
_symmetry.space_group_name_H-M   'P 1'
#
loop_
_entity.id
_entity.type
_entity.pdbx_description
1 polymer ?
#
loop_
_entity_poly.entity_id
_entity_poly.type
_entity_poly.pdbx_seq_one_letter_code
_entity_poly.pdbx_strand_id
1 'polypeptide(L)'
;YVMEEDGTTQKTWNTTYTFKLGATEAVMDLSGVKVPDGYELADSETLVRTVYAGVTNYPTVEVKKVNEVKKTVKVVFTVDPTKGEFPGYDGSTSIHYTIDEDSEEQYLVPEVKAADGYKFVGWQVEGKESGHWDADAKTFGVTGLANYPAGSNEGYLSIDAIFEAVETETEVQKTVKVVFSVDPAKGEFPGYDGAATINYTIDEDSAEQYLVPEVKAADGYKFVGWQVEGKESGRWDADAKTFGVTGLANYPEGSNEGYLSIDAIFEAVETETEVQKTVKVVFSVDPAKGEFPGYDGATTIHYTIDEDSAEQYLVPEVKAADGYKFVGWQVEGKESGRWDADAKTFGVTGLGFYEEGSNEGYLSIDAIFEAVETEPSTEPTTEPSTTPVTEPSTEPTTEPSTEPATEAPTSESETKVTESETQTTEAPATTKSDDNNSNKSADAGVKTGDTTNVMPLVITLFAAVALMVVFALRKRKVVK
;
A
#
# COMPACT_ATOMS: atom_id res chain seq x y z
N TYR A 1 -36.78 68.26 68.00
CA TYR A 1 -36.64 66.86 67.57
C TYR A 1 -36.75 65.96 68.77
N VAL A 2 -37.90 65.30 68.92
CA VAL A 2 -38.12 64.09 69.72
C VAL A 2 -38.92 63.19 68.78
N MET A 3 -38.58 61.91 68.72
CA MET A 3 -39.24 60.92 67.86
C MET A 3 -39.95 59.93 68.77
N GLU A 4 -41.25 59.70 68.55
CA GLU A 4 -41.98 58.56 69.09
C GLU A 4 -42.74 57.84 67.95
N GLU A 5 -43.13 56.60 68.21
CA GLU A 5 -43.08 55.50 67.23
C GLU A 5 -44.45 55.14 66.61
N ASP A 6 -45.46 55.99 66.77
CA ASP A 6 -46.88 55.64 66.60
C ASP A 6 -47.61 56.31 65.40
N GLY A 7 -46.87 56.95 64.49
CA GLY A 7 -47.39 57.36 63.18
C GLY A 7 -48.15 58.69 63.12
N THR A 8 -48.31 59.40 64.24
CA THR A 8 -48.86 60.79 64.26
C THR A 8 -47.77 61.84 64.50
N THR A 9 -46.74 61.87 63.66
CA THR A 9 -45.59 62.79 63.83
C THR A 9 -45.86 64.20 63.26
N GLN A 10 -46.27 65.13 64.13
CA GLN A 10 -46.25 66.56 63.78
C GLN A 10 -44.80 67.07 63.72
N LYS A 11 -44.26 67.30 62.52
CA LYS A 11 -42.98 68.00 62.35
C LYS A 11 -43.22 69.52 62.45
N THR A 12 -42.46 70.20 63.31
CA THR A 12 -42.54 71.66 63.49
C THR A 12 -41.30 72.33 62.90
N TRP A 13 -41.52 73.37 62.11
CA TRP A 13 -40.45 74.21 61.56
C TRP A 13 -40.70 75.68 61.92
N ASN A 14 -39.65 76.38 62.33
CA ASN A 14 -39.73 77.80 62.65
C ASN A 14 -39.42 78.63 61.40
N THR A 15 -40.26 79.63 61.14
CA THR A 15 -40.07 80.61 60.06
C THR A 15 -40.48 81.99 60.58
N THR A 16 -39.87 83.05 60.06
CA THR A 16 -40.07 84.43 60.54
C THR A 16 -40.81 85.23 59.49
N TYR A 17 -42.00 85.73 59.83
CA TYR A 17 -42.78 86.63 58.98
C TYR A 17 -42.74 88.06 59.53
N THR A 18 -42.43 89.03 58.67
CA THR A 18 -42.37 90.46 59.06
C THR A 18 -43.68 91.15 58.72
N PHE A 19 -44.43 91.55 59.74
CA PHE A 19 -45.67 92.31 59.58
C PHE A 19 -45.41 93.72 59.03
N LYS A 20 -46.37 94.25 58.24
CA LYS A 20 -46.37 95.67 57.85
C LYS A 20 -46.68 96.53 59.08
N LEU A 21 -46.05 97.71 59.17
CA LEU A 21 -46.19 98.61 60.32
C LEU A 21 -47.66 98.98 60.55
N GLY A 22 -48.19 98.68 61.73
CA GLY A 22 -49.58 98.95 62.12
C GLY A 22 -50.59 97.84 61.80
N ALA A 23 -50.19 96.72 61.18
CA ALA A 23 -51.09 95.59 60.93
C ALA A 23 -51.23 94.67 62.17
N THR A 24 -52.45 94.25 62.48
CA THR A 24 -52.76 93.30 63.57
C THR A 24 -52.83 91.84 63.10
N GLU A 25 -53.10 91.63 61.81
CA GLU A 25 -53.09 90.33 61.15
C GLU A 25 -52.42 90.43 59.77
N ALA A 26 -51.95 89.30 59.25
CA ALA A 26 -51.36 89.20 57.92
C ALA A 26 -51.68 87.83 57.30
N VAL A 27 -51.57 87.77 55.97
CA VAL A 27 -51.78 86.54 55.19
C VAL A 27 -50.41 85.95 54.86
N MET A 28 -50.16 84.73 55.34
CA MET A 28 -48.93 83.98 55.13
C MET A 28 -49.14 82.90 54.07
N ASP A 29 -48.30 82.91 53.04
CA ASP A 29 -48.20 81.87 52.03
C ASP A 29 -47.22 80.77 52.50
N LEU A 30 -47.65 79.52 52.38
CA LEU A 30 -46.93 78.31 52.75
C LEU A 30 -46.53 77.47 51.53
N SER A 31 -46.76 77.96 50.31
CA SER A 31 -46.35 77.32 49.05
C SER A 31 -44.85 77.01 48.97
N GLY A 32 -44.02 77.79 49.66
CA GLY A 32 -42.56 77.60 49.77
C GLY A 32 -42.10 76.63 50.87
N VAL A 33 -42.99 75.92 51.56
CA VAL A 33 -42.60 74.94 52.60
C VAL A 33 -41.96 73.71 51.94
N LYS A 34 -40.71 73.41 52.30
CA LYS A 34 -40.02 72.20 51.83
C LYS A 34 -40.61 70.95 52.49
N VAL A 35 -41.32 70.15 51.72
CA VAL A 35 -41.80 68.82 52.11
C VAL A 35 -40.62 67.84 52.25
N PRO A 36 -40.61 66.91 53.23
CA PRO A 36 -39.58 65.88 53.34
C PRO A 36 -39.62 64.88 52.18
N ASP A 37 -38.47 64.33 51.82
CA ASP A 37 -38.36 63.27 50.80
C ASP A 37 -39.23 62.05 51.18
N GLY A 38 -39.91 61.46 50.19
CA GLY A 38 -40.89 60.38 50.37
C GLY A 38 -42.31 60.83 50.76
N TYR A 39 -42.58 62.13 50.83
CA TYR A 39 -43.90 62.70 51.10
C TYR A 39 -44.29 63.76 50.06
N GLU A 40 -45.59 63.93 49.83
CA GLU A 40 -46.18 64.99 49.00
C GLU A 40 -47.30 65.69 49.77
N LEU A 41 -47.72 66.89 49.35
CA LEU A 41 -48.86 67.58 49.97
C LEU A 41 -50.15 66.78 49.75
N ALA A 42 -50.95 66.64 50.80
CA ALA A 42 -52.22 65.89 50.73
C ALA A 42 -53.30 66.67 49.98
N ASP A 43 -53.35 67.99 50.18
CA ASP A 43 -54.24 68.94 49.52
C ASP A 43 -53.49 70.26 49.29
N SER A 44 -53.70 70.90 48.14
CA SER A 44 -52.95 72.07 47.68
C SER A 44 -53.81 73.30 47.36
N GLU A 45 -55.14 73.21 47.46
CA GLU A 45 -56.02 74.25 46.91
C GLU A 45 -55.90 75.61 47.62
N THR A 46 -55.53 75.65 48.92
CA THR A 46 -55.17 76.91 49.62
C THR A 46 -54.07 76.74 50.69
N LEU A 47 -52.81 76.82 50.28
CA LEU A 47 -51.63 76.86 51.18
C LEU A 47 -51.45 78.23 51.88
N VAL A 48 -52.54 78.85 52.32
CA VAL A 48 -52.56 80.21 52.86
C VAL A 48 -53.15 80.20 54.27
N ARG A 49 -52.51 80.91 55.21
CA ARG A 49 -52.97 81.02 56.60
C ARG A 49 -52.88 82.44 57.13
N THR A 50 -53.92 82.88 57.84
CA THR A 50 -53.88 84.14 58.61
C THR A 50 -52.98 83.96 59.83
N VAL A 51 -52.09 84.92 60.05
CA VAL A 51 -51.20 84.99 61.23
C VAL A 51 -51.39 86.33 61.94
N TYR A 52 -51.33 86.31 63.27
CA TYR A 52 -51.63 87.45 64.13
C TYR A 52 -50.37 88.05 64.77
N ALA A 53 -50.29 89.38 64.82
CA ALA A 53 -49.16 90.08 65.42
C ALA A 53 -49.20 89.98 66.96
N GLY A 54 -48.04 89.82 67.60
CA GLY A 54 -47.92 89.78 69.05
C GLY A 54 -48.19 88.43 69.72
N VAL A 55 -48.52 87.38 68.95
CA VAL A 55 -48.70 86.01 69.43
C VAL A 55 -47.87 85.01 68.61
N THR A 56 -47.59 83.84 69.16
CA THR A 56 -46.98 82.72 68.41
C THR A 56 -48.06 82.07 67.54
N ASN A 57 -47.76 81.90 66.24
CA ASN A 57 -48.67 81.29 65.27
C ASN A 57 -48.16 79.90 64.87
N TYR A 58 -49.07 78.94 64.67
CA TYR A 58 -48.74 77.55 64.34
C TYR A 58 -49.50 77.08 63.07
N PRO A 59 -49.19 77.61 61.88
CA PRO A 59 -49.77 77.12 60.63
C PRO A 59 -49.30 75.69 60.34
N THR A 60 -50.22 74.83 59.92
CA THR A 60 -49.96 73.42 59.56
C THR A 60 -50.26 73.15 58.08
N VAL A 61 -49.52 72.22 57.50
CA VAL A 61 -49.78 71.63 56.17
C VAL A 61 -49.89 70.12 56.31
N GLU A 62 -50.78 69.50 55.55
CA GLU A 62 -50.96 68.04 55.54
C GLU A 62 -50.14 67.40 54.42
N VAL A 63 -49.49 66.29 54.74
CA VAL A 63 -48.67 65.53 53.79
C VAL A 63 -49.10 64.06 53.79
N LYS A 64 -49.14 63.46 52.61
CA LYS A 64 -49.34 62.02 52.41
C LYS A 64 -48.00 61.38 52.05
N LYS A 65 -47.78 60.15 52.54
CA LYS A 65 -46.60 59.37 52.17
C LYS A 65 -46.77 58.90 50.73
N VAL A 66 -45.75 59.12 49.90
CA VAL A 66 -45.73 58.57 48.54
C VAL A 66 -45.44 57.08 48.65
N ASN A 67 -46.30 56.24 48.07
CA ASN A 67 -46.02 54.81 47.94
C ASN A 67 -44.99 54.62 46.83
N GLU A 68 -43.76 54.31 47.23
CA GLU A 68 -42.70 53.91 46.31
C GLU A 68 -43.08 52.58 45.63
N VAL A 69 -43.23 52.62 44.31
CA VAL A 69 -43.57 51.45 43.51
C VAL A 69 -42.28 50.72 43.17
N LYS A 70 -41.91 49.75 44.01
CA LYS A 70 -40.76 48.87 43.76
C LYS A 70 -40.89 48.18 42.41
N LYS A 71 -39.83 48.24 41.60
CA LYS A 71 -39.69 47.41 40.40
C LYS A 71 -38.89 46.15 40.69
N THR A 72 -39.16 45.11 39.93
CA THR A 72 -38.50 43.81 40.02
C THR A 72 -38.06 43.32 38.64
N VAL A 73 -37.01 42.52 38.61
CA VAL A 73 -36.44 41.91 37.41
C VAL A 73 -36.60 40.40 37.49
N LYS A 74 -37.25 39.82 36.48
CA LYS A 74 -37.29 38.38 36.23
C LYS A 74 -36.11 38.00 35.35
N VAL A 75 -35.15 37.29 35.92
CA VAL A 75 -33.98 36.77 35.20
C VAL A 75 -34.21 35.30 34.90
N VAL A 76 -34.01 34.90 33.65
CA VAL A 76 -34.17 33.51 33.21
C VAL A 76 -32.87 33.07 32.53
N PHE A 77 -32.21 32.08 33.12
CA PHE A 77 -31.14 31.35 32.44
C PHE A 77 -31.75 30.14 31.72
N THR A 78 -31.28 29.85 30.52
CA THR A 78 -31.81 28.79 29.65
C THR A 78 -30.69 27.98 28.99
N VAL A 79 -30.92 26.67 28.84
CA VAL A 79 -29.99 25.75 28.16
C VAL A 79 -30.75 24.87 27.16
N ASP A 80 -30.15 24.67 25.98
CA ASP A 80 -30.66 23.73 24.99
C ASP A 80 -30.37 22.28 25.44
N PRO A 81 -31.40 21.46 25.77
CA PRO A 81 -31.21 20.11 26.30
C PRO A 81 -30.54 19.15 25.32
N THR A 82 -30.42 19.51 24.04
CA THR A 82 -29.67 18.72 23.05
C THR A 82 -28.17 19.03 23.04
N LYS A 83 -27.75 20.16 23.63
CA LYS A 83 -26.37 20.66 23.61
C LYS A 83 -25.73 20.75 24.99
N GLY A 84 -26.51 20.79 26.06
CA GLY A 84 -26.01 20.77 27.44
C GLY A 84 -27.10 20.72 28.50
N GLU A 85 -26.67 20.76 29.75
CA GLU A 85 -27.51 20.68 30.95
C GLU A 85 -27.01 21.61 32.06
N PHE A 86 -27.89 21.96 33.00
CA PHE A 86 -27.52 22.60 34.26
C PHE A 86 -27.27 21.52 35.34
N PRO A 87 -26.01 21.27 35.77
CA PRO A 87 -25.70 20.22 36.74
C PRO A 87 -26.41 20.46 38.08
N GLY A 88 -27.06 19.43 38.60
CA GLY A 88 -27.76 19.47 39.90
C GLY A 88 -29.18 20.06 39.88
N TYR A 89 -29.71 20.46 38.72
CA TYR A 89 -31.07 21.03 38.59
C TYR A 89 -32.13 20.03 38.09
N ASP A 90 -31.95 18.73 38.36
CA ASP A 90 -32.91 17.64 38.06
C ASP A 90 -33.44 17.63 36.60
N GLY A 91 -32.56 17.92 35.63
CA GLY A 91 -32.90 17.99 34.21
C GLY A 91 -33.67 19.25 33.77
N SER A 92 -33.83 20.25 34.63
CA SER A 92 -34.43 21.53 34.24
C SER A 92 -33.59 22.25 33.19
N THR A 93 -34.23 22.72 32.13
CA THR A 93 -33.63 23.53 31.07
C THR A 93 -33.70 25.04 31.33
N SER A 94 -34.29 25.46 32.46
CA SER A 94 -34.32 26.88 32.86
C SER A 94 -34.16 27.09 34.37
N ILE A 95 -33.56 28.20 34.75
CA ILE A 95 -33.37 28.65 36.14
C ILE A 95 -33.86 30.10 36.24
N HIS A 96 -34.70 30.38 37.24
CA HIS A 96 -35.44 31.64 37.36
C HIS A 96 -35.06 32.38 38.64
N TYR A 97 -34.79 33.67 38.53
CA TYR A 97 -34.60 34.58 39.67
C TYR A 97 -35.60 35.73 39.60
N THR A 98 -35.96 36.30 40.76
CA THR A 98 -36.73 37.54 40.86
C THR A 98 -36.01 38.45 41.85
N ILE A 99 -35.54 39.60 41.36
CA ILE A 99 -34.59 40.48 42.08
C ILE A 99 -35.15 41.91 42.04
N ASP A 100 -35.08 42.68 43.14
CA ASP A 100 -35.46 44.10 43.15
C ASP A 100 -34.53 44.90 42.20
N GLU A 101 -35.07 45.85 41.42
CA GLU A 101 -34.30 46.60 40.39
C GLU A 101 -33.07 47.32 40.96
N ASP A 102 -33.20 47.86 42.17
CA ASP A 102 -32.19 48.62 42.89
C ASP A 102 -31.29 47.74 43.79
N SER A 103 -31.33 46.40 43.61
CA SER A 103 -30.47 45.48 44.36
C SER A 103 -29.01 45.58 43.90
N GLU A 104 -28.11 45.86 44.85
CA GLU A 104 -26.65 45.81 44.65
C GLU A 104 -26.08 44.38 44.86
N GLU A 105 -26.94 43.38 45.13
CA GLU A 105 -26.50 42.00 45.36
C GLU A 105 -25.96 41.32 44.09
N GLN A 106 -24.90 40.53 44.26
CA GLN A 106 -24.30 39.71 43.22
C GLN A 106 -24.73 38.25 43.39
N TYR A 107 -25.27 37.67 42.33
CA TYR A 107 -25.78 36.30 42.26
C TYR A 107 -24.83 35.43 41.45
N LEU A 108 -24.75 34.13 41.74
CA LEU A 108 -23.88 33.21 40.99
C LEU A 108 -24.49 32.88 39.62
N VAL A 109 -23.69 32.94 38.57
CA VAL A 109 -24.04 32.41 37.24
C VAL A 109 -24.12 30.87 37.35
N PRO A 110 -25.19 30.22 36.86
CA PRO A 110 -25.29 28.75 36.89
C PRO A 110 -24.15 28.05 36.14
N GLU A 111 -23.73 26.88 36.63
CA GLU A 111 -22.80 26.03 35.88
C GLU A 111 -23.52 25.38 34.69
N VAL A 112 -22.83 25.27 33.56
CA VAL A 112 -23.31 24.59 32.35
C VAL A 112 -22.35 23.45 32.01
N LYS A 113 -22.90 22.26 31.79
CA LYS A 113 -22.17 21.11 31.25
C LYS A 113 -22.63 20.88 29.82
N ALA A 114 -21.71 20.90 28.87
CA ALA A 114 -22.00 20.55 27.48
C ALA A 114 -22.21 19.04 27.32
N ALA A 115 -23.04 18.67 26.34
CA ALA A 115 -23.20 17.31 25.86
C ALA A 115 -22.05 16.90 24.94
N ASP A 116 -21.88 15.60 24.71
CA ASP A 116 -20.85 15.09 23.79
C ASP A 116 -21.03 15.68 22.38
N GLY A 117 -19.93 16.09 21.75
CA GLY A 117 -19.96 16.81 20.47
C GLY A 117 -20.27 18.31 20.57
N TYR A 118 -20.42 18.87 21.78
CA TYR A 118 -20.61 20.31 21.99
C TYR A 118 -19.63 20.89 23.00
N LYS A 119 -19.37 22.19 22.85
CA LYS A 119 -18.55 23.00 23.75
C LYS A 119 -19.36 24.22 24.16
N PHE A 120 -19.56 24.41 25.46
CA PHE A 120 -20.14 25.64 26.00
C PHE A 120 -19.17 26.81 25.82
N VAL A 121 -19.63 27.94 25.30
CA VAL A 121 -18.75 29.08 24.95
C VAL A 121 -19.15 30.43 25.56
N GLY A 122 -20.33 30.53 26.15
CA GLY A 122 -20.78 31.76 26.81
C GLY A 122 -22.30 31.87 26.84
N TRP A 123 -22.79 33.07 27.09
CA TRP A 123 -24.21 33.36 27.21
C TRP A 123 -24.63 34.47 26.26
N GLN A 124 -25.76 34.28 25.57
CA GLN A 124 -26.48 35.34 24.87
C GLN A 124 -27.36 36.03 25.91
N VAL A 125 -27.18 37.34 26.08
CA VAL A 125 -27.95 38.12 27.05
C VAL A 125 -28.93 39.01 26.30
N GLU A 126 -30.21 38.96 26.67
CA GLU A 126 -31.26 39.82 26.13
C GLU A 126 -32.01 40.53 27.26
N GLY A 127 -31.78 41.84 27.37
CA GLY A 127 -32.50 42.70 28.28
C GLY A 127 -32.82 44.03 27.60
N LYS A 128 -32.52 45.14 28.28
CA LYS A 128 -32.60 46.51 27.74
C LYS A 128 -31.74 46.67 26.48
N GLU A 129 -30.58 46.02 26.47
CA GLU A 129 -29.66 45.88 25.35
C GLU A 129 -29.32 44.39 25.19
N SER A 130 -28.94 43.97 23.99
CA SER A 130 -28.42 42.62 23.75
C SER A 130 -26.90 42.60 23.92
N GLY A 131 -26.39 41.54 24.54
CA GLY A 131 -24.97 41.40 24.88
C GLY A 131 -24.53 39.95 24.90
N HIS A 132 -23.26 39.72 25.20
CA HIS A 132 -22.69 38.39 25.42
C HIS A 132 -21.92 38.39 26.74
N TRP A 133 -21.96 37.29 27.48
CA TRP A 133 -21.06 37.03 28.61
C TRP A 133 -20.18 35.82 28.31
N ASP A 134 -18.93 35.87 28.74
CA ASP A 134 -17.97 34.77 28.57
C ASP A 134 -18.37 33.52 29.36
N ALA A 135 -17.94 32.34 28.90
CA ALA A 135 -18.22 31.05 29.57
C ALA A 135 -17.70 30.97 31.02
N ASP A 136 -16.71 31.78 31.39
CA ASP A 136 -16.14 31.80 32.72
C ASP A 136 -16.79 32.83 33.67
N ALA A 137 -17.80 33.59 33.22
CA ALA A 137 -18.57 34.51 34.06
C ALA A 137 -19.04 33.85 35.36
N LYS A 138 -18.76 34.48 36.51
CA LYS A 138 -19.01 33.91 37.85
C LYS A 138 -20.20 34.53 38.57
N THR A 139 -20.42 35.82 38.41
CA THR A 139 -21.52 36.53 39.06
C THR A 139 -22.27 37.44 38.11
N PHE A 140 -23.52 37.74 38.44
CA PHE A 140 -24.36 38.71 37.76
C PHE A 140 -25.13 39.59 38.75
N GLY A 141 -25.52 40.77 38.29
CA GLY A 141 -26.50 41.65 38.93
C GLY A 141 -27.51 42.14 37.88
N VAL A 142 -28.54 42.90 38.28
CA VAL A 142 -29.64 43.29 37.37
C VAL A 142 -29.71 44.79 37.06
N THR A 143 -28.99 45.62 37.82
CA THR A 143 -29.07 47.09 37.74
C THR A 143 -28.80 47.60 36.32
N GLY A 144 -29.81 48.23 35.72
CA GLY A 144 -29.72 48.81 34.37
C GLY A 144 -29.73 47.82 33.20
N LEU A 145 -29.78 46.49 33.44
CA LEU A 145 -29.76 45.46 32.39
C LEU A 145 -31.17 45.05 31.91
N ALA A 146 -32.18 45.11 32.77
CA ALA A 146 -33.51 44.58 32.46
C ALA A 146 -34.32 45.44 31.48
N ASN A 147 -35.07 44.78 30.59
CA ASN A 147 -36.07 45.45 29.73
C ASN A 147 -37.41 45.58 30.47
N TYR A 148 -37.97 46.78 30.51
CA TYR A 148 -39.28 47.05 31.11
C TYR A 148 -40.33 47.36 30.03
N PRO A 149 -41.38 46.53 29.86
CA PRO A 149 -42.53 46.89 29.04
C PRO A 149 -43.16 48.20 29.50
N ALA A 150 -43.71 48.98 28.57
CA ALA A 150 -44.26 50.31 28.87
C ALA A 150 -45.36 50.25 29.96
N GLY A 151 -45.12 50.91 31.09
CA GLY A 151 -46.03 50.92 32.25
C GLY A 151 -45.89 49.70 33.19
N SER A 152 -44.93 48.81 32.97
CA SER A 152 -44.64 47.66 33.83
C SER A 152 -43.68 48.02 34.96
N ASN A 153 -43.91 47.42 36.14
CA ASN A 153 -42.93 47.37 37.24
C ASN A 153 -42.15 46.04 37.28
N GLU A 154 -42.46 45.12 36.35
CA GLU A 154 -41.70 43.90 36.12
C GLU A 154 -40.86 44.06 34.85
N GLY A 155 -39.55 43.90 34.98
CA GLY A 155 -38.59 43.84 33.88
C GLY A 155 -38.12 42.42 33.63
N TYR A 156 -37.51 42.19 32.46
CA TYR A 156 -37.08 40.87 32.00
C TYR A 156 -35.62 40.88 31.54
N LEU A 157 -34.91 39.77 31.79
CA LEU A 157 -33.55 39.50 31.34
C LEU A 157 -33.43 38.00 30.97
N SER A 158 -33.29 37.68 29.69
CA SER A 158 -33.01 36.32 29.19
C SER A 158 -31.51 36.10 29.07
N ILE A 159 -31.04 34.91 29.43
CA ILE A 159 -29.64 34.53 29.45
C ILE A 159 -29.49 33.10 28.92
N ASP A 160 -29.34 32.98 27.61
CA ASP A 160 -29.37 31.73 26.87
C ASP A 160 -27.96 31.17 26.65
N ALA A 161 -27.73 29.90 27.02
CA ALA A 161 -26.42 29.25 26.90
C ALA A 161 -26.04 29.00 25.43
N ILE A 162 -24.86 29.48 25.03
CA ILE A 162 -24.31 29.33 23.68
C ILE A 162 -23.35 28.13 23.63
N PHE A 163 -23.49 27.31 22.58
CA PHE A 163 -22.63 26.16 22.31
C PHE A 163 -22.06 26.20 20.89
N GLU A 164 -20.78 25.89 20.76
CA GLU A 164 -20.16 25.50 19.49
C GLU A 164 -20.28 23.99 19.33
N ALA A 165 -20.58 23.52 18.12
CA ALA A 165 -20.41 22.11 17.78
C ALA A 165 -18.91 21.81 17.69
N VAL A 166 -18.46 20.79 18.40
CA VAL A 166 -17.14 20.22 18.24
C VAL A 166 -17.26 19.22 17.09
N GLU A 167 -16.63 19.51 15.95
CA GLU A 167 -16.50 18.50 14.90
C GLU A 167 -15.69 17.33 15.45
N THR A 168 -16.41 16.29 15.85
CA THR A 168 -15.84 14.97 16.00
C THR A 168 -15.56 14.46 14.59
N GLU A 169 -14.30 14.51 14.16
CA GLU A 169 -13.83 13.59 13.13
C GLU A 169 -14.22 12.19 13.61
N THR A 170 -15.20 11.60 12.95
CA THR A 170 -15.45 10.18 13.10
C THR A 170 -14.25 9.52 12.43
N GLU A 171 -13.40 8.85 13.21
CA GLU A 171 -12.35 7.99 12.66
C GLU A 171 -13.04 6.92 11.81
N VAL A 172 -13.10 7.17 10.50
CA VAL A 172 -13.76 6.27 9.56
C VAL A 172 -12.86 5.06 9.41
N GLN A 173 -13.17 4.01 10.15
CA GLN A 173 -12.43 2.74 10.18
C GLN A 173 -12.13 2.30 8.74
N LYS A 174 -10.85 2.29 8.39
CA LYS A 174 -10.40 1.83 7.07
C LYS A 174 -10.18 0.34 7.10
N THR A 175 -10.61 -0.34 6.05
CA THR A 175 -10.45 -1.79 5.89
C THR A 175 -9.67 -2.10 4.62
N VAL A 176 -8.96 -3.22 4.64
CA VAL A 176 -8.15 -3.73 3.53
C VAL A 176 -8.70 -5.06 3.08
N LYS A 177 -9.01 -5.16 1.78
CA LYS A 177 -9.30 -6.40 1.09
C LYS A 177 -8.00 -6.98 0.56
N VAL A 178 -7.50 -8.02 1.20
CA VAL A 178 -6.29 -8.75 0.78
C VAL A 178 -6.71 -9.97 -0.03
N VAL A 179 -6.15 -10.12 -1.22
CA VAL A 179 -6.44 -11.25 -2.12
C VAL A 179 -5.14 -11.96 -2.44
N PHE A 180 -5.00 -13.19 -1.94
CA PHE A 180 -3.97 -14.11 -2.44
C PHE A 180 -4.52 -14.84 -3.67
N SER A 181 -3.72 -14.97 -4.72
CA SER A 181 -4.09 -15.70 -5.94
C SER A 181 -3.02 -16.73 -6.35
N VAL A 182 -3.45 -17.78 -7.03
CA VAL A 182 -2.58 -18.78 -7.65
C VAL A 182 -3.08 -19.10 -9.06
N ASP A 183 -2.15 -19.26 -10.00
CA ASP A 183 -2.48 -19.77 -11.33
C ASP A 183 -2.78 -21.28 -11.22
N PRO A 184 -4.04 -21.73 -11.45
CA PRO A 184 -4.43 -23.12 -11.24
C PRO A 184 -3.78 -24.10 -12.23
N ALA A 185 -3.11 -23.62 -13.29
CA ALA A 185 -2.30 -24.45 -14.17
C ALA A 185 -0.87 -24.68 -13.63
N LYS A 186 -0.41 -23.85 -12.68
CA LYS A 186 0.97 -23.89 -12.13
C LYS A 186 1.04 -24.31 -10.67
N GLY A 187 -0.06 -24.20 -9.91
CA GLY A 187 -0.13 -24.63 -8.52
C GLY A 187 -1.52 -24.51 -7.91
N GLU A 188 -1.62 -24.89 -6.64
CA GLU A 188 -2.85 -24.89 -5.85
C GLU A 188 -2.60 -24.42 -4.41
N PHE A 189 -3.65 -23.94 -3.74
CA PHE A 189 -3.66 -23.74 -2.29
C PHE A 189 -4.13 -25.01 -1.58
N PRO A 190 -3.26 -25.75 -0.86
CA PRO A 190 -3.64 -27.01 -0.22
C PRO A 190 -4.72 -26.81 0.85
N GLY A 191 -5.79 -27.62 0.80
CA GLY A 191 -6.87 -27.58 1.78
C GLY A 191 -7.97 -26.53 1.53
N TYR A 192 -7.95 -25.82 0.40
CA TYR A 192 -8.95 -24.81 0.02
C TYR A 192 -9.91 -25.28 -1.10
N ASP A 193 -10.25 -26.58 -1.16
CA ASP A 193 -11.18 -27.17 -2.14
C ASP A 193 -10.94 -26.80 -3.62
N GLY A 194 -9.68 -26.56 -4.00
CA GLY A 194 -9.29 -26.15 -5.35
C GLY A 194 -9.57 -24.69 -5.70
N ALA A 195 -9.85 -23.83 -4.71
CA ALA A 195 -9.98 -22.40 -4.93
C ALA A 195 -8.65 -21.77 -5.38
N ALA A 196 -8.70 -20.96 -6.43
CA ALA A 196 -7.56 -20.23 -6.96
C ALA A 196 -7.31 -18.87 -6.25
N THR A 197 -8.19 -18.46 -5.33
CA THR A 197 -8.05 -17.23 -4.55
C THR A 197 -8.46 -17.41 -3.09
N ILE A 198 -7.78 -16.70 -2.18
CA ILE A 198 -8.08 -16.61 -0.75
C ILE A 198 -8.22 -15.13 -0.39
N ASN A 199 -9.29 -14.77 0.31
CA ASN A 199 -9.64 -13.38 0.60
C ASN A 199 -9.65 -13.13 2.11
N TYR A 200 -9.06 -12.00 2.53
CA TYR A 200 -9.13 -11.49 3.89
C TYR A 200 -9.73 -10.08 3.89
N THR A 201 -10.35 -9.69 4.99
CA THR A 201 -10.77 -8.30 5.27
C THR A 201 -10.26 -7.94 6.66
N ILE A 202 -9.37 -6.95 6.72
CA ILE A 202 -8.56 -6.61 7.89
C ILE A 202 -8.63 -5.09 8.10
N ASP A 203 -8.73 -4.62 9.33
CA ASP A 203 -8.64 -3.17 9.62
C ASP A 203 -7.21 -2.65 9.34
N GLU A 204 -7.08 -1.49 8.68
CA GLU A 204 -5.78 -0.90 8.27
C GLU A 204 -4.80 -0.73 9.46
N ASP A 205 -5.35 -0.32 10.60
CA ASP A 205 -4.63 -0.09 11.85
C ASP A 205 -4.41 -1.38 12.68
N SER A 206 -4.80 -2.55 12.16
CA SER A 206 -4.59 -3.82 12.82
C SER A 206 -3.10 -4.17 12.89
N ALA A 207 -2.57 -4.22 14.11
CA ALA A 207 -1.22 -4.71 14.40
C ALA A 207 -1.12 -6.26 14.40
N GLU A 208 -2.19 -6.97 14.06
CA GLU A 208 -2.19 -8.44 13.98
C GLU A 208 -1.35 -8.94 12.79
N GLN A 209 -0.79 -10.14 12.95
CA GLN A 209 -0.03 -10.84 11.91
C GLN A 209 -0.81 -12.09 11.49
N TYR A 210 -1.13 -12.17 10.21
CA TYR A 210 -1.90 -13.25 9.59
C TYR A 210 -0.96 -14.22 8.87
N LEU A 211 -1.33 -15.49 8.77
CA LEU A 211 -0.50 -16.49 8.09
C LEU A 211 -0.59 -16.33 6.57
N VAL A 212 0.56 -16.34 5.90
CA VAL A 212 0.63 -16.45 4.43
C VAL A 212 0.14 -17.86 4.04
N PRO A 213 -0.77 -18.01 3.07
CA PRO A 213 -1.22 -19.33 2.60
C PRO A 213 -0.09 -20.20 2.07
N GLU A 214 -0.18 -21.51 2.29
CA GLU A 214 0.74 -22.47 1.67
C GLU A 214 0.42 -22.63 0.17
N VAL A 215 1.46 -22.73 -0.66
CA VAL A 215 1.34 -22.95 -2.11
C VAL A 215 2.04 -24.26 -2.47
N LYS A 216 1.32 -25.14 -3.17
CA LYS A 216 1.88 -26.35 -3.77
C LYS A 216 1.97 -26.14 -5.29
N ALA A 217 3.17 -26.26 -5.84
CA ALA A 217 3.37 -26.21 -7.28
C ALA A 217 2.89 -27.51 -7.97
N ALA A 218 2.46 -27.38 -9.22
CA ALA A 218 2.18 -28.50 -10.11
C ALA A 218 3.48 -29.07 -10.70
N ASP A 219 3.41 -30.28 -11.26
CA ASP A 219 4.56 -30.91 -11.91
C ASP A 219 5.11 -30.03 -13.05
N GLY A 220 6.44 -29.93 -13.15
CA GLY A 220 7.12 -29.01 -14.07
C GLY A 220 7.16 -27.55 -13.61
N TYR A 221 6.66 -27.21 -12.42
CA TYR A 221 6.74 -25.87 -11.84
C TYR A 221 7.36 -25.86 -10.44
N LYS A 222 7.96 -24.73 -10.09
CA LYS A 222 8.50 -24.43 -8.76
C LYS A 222 7.92 -23.10 -8.30
N PHE A 223 7.30 -23.09 -7.12
CA PHE A 223 6.87 -21.86 -6.47
C PHE A 223 8.11 -21.08 -5.96
N VAL A 224 8.19 -19.78 -6.26
CA VAL A 224 9.39 -18.96 -5.97
C VAL A 224 9.13 -17.67 -5.20
N GLY A 225 7.87 -17.32 -4.94
CA GLY A 225 7.51 -16.17 -4.11
C GLY A 225 6.20 -15.54 -4.54
N TRP A 226 5.95 -14.32 -4.07
CA TRP A 226 4.72 -13.58 -4.34
C TRP A 226 5.02 -12.26 -5.02
N GLN A 227 4.19 -11.89 -5.99
CA GLN A 227 4.10 -10.54 -6.52
C GLN A 227 3.08 -9.79 -5.67
N VAL A 228 3.45 -8.65 -5.11
CA VAL A 228 2.58 -7.86 -4.22
C VAL A 228 2.24 -6.56 -4.92
N GLU A 229 0.95 -6.25 -5.01
CA GLU A 229 0.44 -4.99 -5.55
C GLU A 229 -0.53 -4.34 -4.58
N GLY A 230 -0.11 -3.22 -4.01
CA GLY A 230 -0.94 -2.36 -3.18
C GLY A 230 -0.61 -0.90 -3.47
N LYS A 231 -0.37 -0.11 -2.43
CA LYS A 231 0.12 1.28 -2.52
C LYS A 231 1.44 1.38 -3.29
N GLU A 232 2.30 0.38 -3.08
CA GLU A 232 3.55 0.17 -3.82
C GLU A 232 3.55 -1.27 -4.35
N SER A 233 4.31 -1.54 -5.41
CA SER A 233 4.54 -2.89 -5.90
C SER A 233 5.83 -3.48 -5.34
N GLY A 234 5.82 -4.76 -5.03
CA GLY A 234 6.95 -5.44 -4.40
C GLY A 234 6.93 -6.94 -4.60
N ARG A 235 7.84 -7.64 -3.92
CA ARG A 235 7.88 -9.10 -3.88
C ARG A 235 8.11 -9.59 -2.47
N TRP A 236 7.50 -10.74 -2.14
CA TRP A 236 7.82 -11.51 -0.94
C TRP A 236 8.43 -12.85 -1.33
N ASP A 237 9.35 -13.34 -0.52
CA ASP A 237 10.01 -14.63 -0.72
C ASP A 237 9.03 -15.81 -0.53
N ALA A 238 9.34 -16.95 -1.15
CA ALA A 238 8.53 -18.17 -1.07
C ALA A 238 8.38 -18.71 0.37
N ASP A 239 9.30 -18.38 1.27
CA ASP A 239 9.28 -18.83 2.66
C ASP A 239 8.58 -17.86 3.61
N ALA A 240 8.04 -16.73 3.13
CA ALA A 240 7.24 -15.80 3.93
C ALA A 240 6.16 -16.52 4.74
N LYS A 241 6.10 -16.24 6.06
CA LYS A 241 5.21 -16.95 7.00
C LYS A 241 4.04 -16.11 7.49
N THR A 242 4.23 -14.81 7.66
CA THR A 242 3.18 -13.91 8.13
C THR A 242 3.15 -12.62 7.32
N PHE A 243 1.98 -11.96 7.31
CA PHE A 243 1.78 -10.65 6.74
C PHE A 243 0.92 -9.77 7.67
N GLY A 244 1.07 -8.46 7.52
CA GLY A 244 0.16 -7.44 8.04
C GLY A 244 -0.22 -6.50 6.89
N VAL A 245 -1.15 -5.54 7.13
CA VAL A 245 -1.69 -4.68 6.05
C VAL A 245 -1.29 -3.20 6.17
N THR A 246 -0.94 -2.73 7.36
CA THR A 246 -0.71 -1.31 7.67
C THR A 246 0.29 -0.66 6.72
N GLY A 247 -0.16 0.35 5.99
CA GLY A 247 0.62 1.14 5.04
C GLY A 247 0.85 0.48 3.67
N LEU A 248 0.37 -0.76 3.45
CA LEU A 248 0.57 -1.50 2.20
C LEU A 248 -0.60 -1.37 1.22
N ALA A 249 -1.82 -1.14 1.68
CA ALA A 249 -3.02 -1.17 0.84
C ALA A 249 -3.17 0.09 -0.04
N ASN A 250 -3.62 -0.10 -1.28
CA ASN A 250 -4.01 1.02 -2.14
C ASN A 250 -5.47 1.44 -1.86
N TYR A 251 -5.68 2.72 -1.60
CA TYR A 251 -7.01 3.30 -1.37
C TYR A 251 -7.45 4.15 -2.56
N PRO A 252 -8.56 3.79 -3.25
CA PRO A 252 -9.20 4.68 -4.22
C PRO A 252 -9.57 6.02 -3.58
N GLU A 253 -9.55 7.11 -4.34
CA GLU A 253 -9.87 8.45 -3.86
C GLU A 253 -11.29 8.49 -3.26
N GLY A 254 -11.40 8.94 -1.99
CA GLY A 254 -12.65 8.96 -1.24
C GLY A 254 -13.13 7.60 -0.69
N SER A 255 -12.35 6.53 -0.83
CA SER A 255 -12.67 5.19 -0.30
C SER A 255 -12.06 4.95 1.09
N ASN A 256 -12.83 4.26 1.95
CA ASN A 256 -12.34 3.65 3.19
C ASN A 256 -12.05 2.14 3.04
N GLU A 257 -12.30 1.58 1.86
CA GLU A 257 -11.85 0.23 1.48
C GLU A 257 -10.59 0.34 0.61
N GLY A 258 -9.51 -0.29 1.06
CA GLY A 258 -8.26 -0.44 0.33
C GLY A 258 -8.08 -1.86 -0.19
N TYR A 259 -7.13 -2.04 -1.12
CA TYR A 259 -6.89 -3.32 -1.80
C TYR A 259 -5.40 -3.69 -1.76
N LEU A 260 -5.12 -4.98 -1.63
CA LEU A 260 -3.79 -5.58 -1.68
C LEU A 260 -3.87 -6.93 -2.43
N SER A 261 -3.31 -7.01 -3.65
CA SER A 261 -3.18 -8.25 -4.42
C SER A 261 -1.85 -8.93 -4.11
N ILE A 262 -1.87 -10.26 -3.99
CA ILE A 262 -0.70 -11.08 -3.64
C ILE A 262 -0.71 -12.34 -4.51
N ASP A 263 -0.04 -12.28 -5.66
CA ASP A 263 -0.14 -13.26 -6.72
C ASP A 263 1.06 -14.23 -6.70
N ALA A 264 0.80 -15.54 -6.68
CA ALA A 264 1.85 -16.56 -6.59
C ALA A 264 2.71 -16.64 -7.87
N ILE A 265 4.03 -16.56 -7.69
CA ILE A 265 5.01 -16.61 -8.78
C ILE A 265 5.59 -18.02 -8.88
N PHE A 266 5.65 -18.54 -10.11
CA PHE A 266 6.23 -19.84 -10.43
C PHE A 266 7.31 -19.70 -11.51
N GLU A 267 8.39 -20.46 -11.35
CA GLU A 267 9.35 -20.76 -12.40
C GLU A 267 9.01 -22.13 -13.01
N ALA A 268 9.16 -22.27 -14.33
CA ALA A 268 9.13 -23.58 -14.96
C ALA A 268 10.41 -24.33 -14.59
N VAL A 269 10.27 -25.58 -14.16
CA VAL A 269 11.39 -26.50 -13.99
C VAL A 269 11.55 -27.23 -15.32
N GLU A 270 12.65 -26.99 -16.02
CA GLU A 270 12.99 -27.79 -17.20
C GLU A 270 13.21 -29.24 -16.74
N THR A 271 12.21 -30.08 -17.02
CA THR A 271 12.39 -31.53 -17.00
C THR A 271 13.25 -31.89 -18.20
N GLU A 272 14.55 -32.16 -17.96
CA GLU A 272 15.36 -32.88 -18.95
C GLU A 272 14.65 -34.21 -19.25
N THR A 273 14.05 -34.30 -20.44
CA THR A 273 13.56 -35.58 -20.93
C THR A 273 14.77 -36.44 -21.25
N GLU A 274 14.97 -37.53 -20.51
CA GLU A 274 15.99 -38.53 -20.84
C GLU A 274 15.76 -39.01 -22.28
N VAL A 275 16.60 -38.51 -23.19
CA VAL A 275 16.59 -38.89 -24.59
C VAL A 275 17.24 -40.25 -24.73
N GLN A 276 16.41 -41.29 -24.69
CA GLN A 276 16.81 -42.67 -24.95
C GLN A 276 17.62 -42.75 -26.25
N LYS A 277 18.88 -43.20 -26.14
CA LYS A 277 19.74 -43.45 -27.29
C LYS A 277 19.66 -44.91 -27.72
N THR A 278 19.69 -45.13 -29.03
CA THR A 278 19.62 -46.46 -29.63
C THR A 278 20.76 -46.69 -30.62
N VAL A 279 21.32 -47.89 -30.65
CA VAL A 279 22.34 -48.33 -31.59
C VAL A 279 21.73 -49.30 -32.60
N LYS A 280 21.88 -48.97 -33.89
CA LYS A 280 21.60 -49.86 -35.00
C LYS A 280 22.87 -50.66 -35.31
N VAL A 281 22.84 -51.95 -34.97
CA VAL A 281 23.95 -52.87 -35.22
C VAL A 281 23.69 -53.62 -36.52
N VAL A 282 24.69 -53.66 -37.41
CA VAL A 282 24.61 -54.35 -38.69
C VAL A 282 25.77 -55.34 -38.78
N PHE A 283 25.45 -56.64 -38.77
CA PHE A 283 26.41 -57.67 -39.15
C PHE A 283 26.35 -57.91 -40.65
N SER A 284 27.49 -57.99 -41.34
CA SER A 284 27.56 -58.24 -42.79
C SER A 284 28.46 -59.43 -43.13
N VAL A 285 28.14 -60.13 -44.21
CA VAL A 285 29.01 -61.17 -44.81
C VAL A 285 29.14 -60.97 -46.31
N ASP A 286 30.35 -61.15 -46.83
CA ASP A 286 30.60 -61.20 -48.27
C ASP A 286 30.07 -62.53 -48.86
N PRO A 287 29.02 -62.51 -49.71
CA PRO A 287 28.39 -63.72 -50.23
C PRO A 287 29.30 -64.56 -51.13
N ALA A 288 30.42 -64.02 -51.62
CA ALA A 288 31.42 -64.79 -52.35
C ALA A 288 32.38 -65.58 -51.42
N LYS A 289 32.45 -65.22 -50.13
CA LYS A 289 33.38 -65.78 -49.14
C LYS A 289 32.70 -66.56 -48.01
N GLY A 290 31.42 -66.31 -47.75
CA GLY A 290 30.64 -67.04 -46.76
C GLY A 290 29.16 -66.68 -46.72
N GLU A 291 28.44 -67.31 -45.81
CA GLU A 291 27.00 -67.14 -45.59
C GLU A 291 26.66 -67.13 -44.09
N PHE A 292 25.53 -66.54 -43.73
CA PHE A 292 24.91 -66.69 -42.41
C PHE A 292 23.95 -67.90 -42.42
N PRO A 293 24.28 -69.04 -41.78
CA PRO A 293 23.44 -70.23 -41.84
C PRO A 293 22.05 -69.99 -41.21
N GLY A 294 20.99 -70.39 -41.91
CA GLY A 294 19.62 -70.26 -41.43
C GLY A 294 18.93 -68.92 -41.68
N TYR A 295 19.61 -67.94 -42.28
CA TYR A 295 19.07 -66.60 -42.57
C TYR A 295 18.57 -66.42 -44.03
N ASP A 296 18.10 -67.50 -44.66
CA ASP A 296 17.51 -67.50 -46.03
C ASP A 296 18.35 -66.77 -47.11
N GLY A 297 19.68 -66.89 -47.02
CA GLY A 297 20.61 -66.24 -47.95
C GLY A 297 20.85 -64.73 -47.72
N ALA A 298 20.36 -64.17 -46.61
CA ALA A 298 20.64 -62.78 -46.25
C ALA A 298 22.14 -62.55 -46.00
N THR A 299 22.66 -61.45 -46.55
CA THR A 299 24.05 -61.01 -46.37
C THR A 299 24.23 -59.98 -45.25
N THR A 300 23.13 -59.51 -44.63
CA THR A 300 23.16 -58.62 -43.46
C THR A 300 22.13 -59.04 -42.40
N ILE A 301 22.46 -58.80 -41.13
CA ILE A 301 21.58 -59.02 -39.97
C ILE A 301 21.56 -57.74 -39.14
N HIS A 302 20.37 -57.26 -38.77
CA HIS A 302 20.17 -55.97 -38.12
C HIS A 302 19.62 -56.13 -36.70
N TYR A 303 20.14 -55.35 -35.76
CA TYR A 303 19.60 -55.18 -34.41
C TYR A 303 19.40 -53.69 -34.12
N THR A 304 18.41 -53.36 -33.28
CA THR A 304 18.25 -52.03 -32.70
C THR A 304 18.16 -52.20 -31.19
N ILE A 305 19.10 -51.63 -30.45
CA ILE A 305 19.32 -51.89 -29.02
C ILE A 305 19.50 -50.55 -28.31
N ASP A 306 18.95 -50.37 -27.12
CA ASP A 306 19.19 -49.17 -26.30
C ASP A 306 20.67 -49.10 -25.87
N GLU A 307 21.31 -47.94 -25.97
CA GLU A 307 22.74 -47.74 -25.65
C GLU A 307 23.11 -48.24 -24.24
N ASP A 308 22.25 -47.93 -23.26
CA ASP A 308 22.41 -48.29 -21.85
C ASP A 308 21.89 -49.70 -21.51
N SER A 309 21.47 -50.49 -22.51
CA SER A 309 21.05 -51.87 -22.31
C SER A 309 22.22 -52.76 -21.89
N ALA A 310 22.11 -53.35 -20.70
CA ALA A 310 23.03 -54.38 -20.22
C ALA A 310 22.77 -55.78 -20.84
N GLU A 311 21.83 -55.91 -21.77
CA GLU A 311 21.55 -57.18 -22.45
C GLU A 311 22.71 -57.63 -23.35
N GLN A 312 22.89 -58.95 -23.44
CA GLN A 312 23.89 -59.59 -24.29
C GLN A 312 23.19 -60.39 -25.39
N TYR A 313 23.53 -60.08 -26.63
CA TYR A 313 22.94 -60.67 -27.83
C TYR A 313 23.92 -61.66 -28.46
N LEU A 314 23.42 -62.68 -29.15
CA LEU A 314 24.28 -63.68 -29.80
C LEU A 314 24.93 -63.11 -31.06
N VAL A 315 26.24 -63.31 -31.20
CA VAL A 315 26.96 -63.05 -32.46
C VAL A 315 26.49 -64.08 -33.50
N PRO A 316 26.07 -63.67 -34.72
CA PRO A 316 25.64 -64.61 -35.76
C PRO A 316 26.71 -65.63 -36.13
N GLU A 317 26.32 -66.87 -36.42
CA GLU A 317 27.25 -67.87 -36.96
C GLU A 317 27.61 -67.55 -38.42
N VAL A 318 28.88 -67.72 -38.77
CA VAL A 318 29.40 -67.53 -40.14
C VAL A 318 29.93 -68.86 -40.66
N LYS A 319 29.45 -69.27 -41.84
CA LYS A 319 30.00 -70.41 -42.57
C LYS A 319 30.78 -69.90 -43.79
N ALA A 320 32.07 -70.20 -43.83
CA ALA A 320 32.90 -69.88 -44.99
C ALA A 320 32.56 -70.75 -46.20
N ALA A 321 32.74 -70.19 -47.40
CA ALA A 321 32.69 -70.90 -48.66
C ALA A 321 33.98 -71.69 -48.91
N ASP A 322 33.93 -72.67 -49.81
CA ASP A 322 35.10 -73.48 -50.18
C ASP A 322 36.28 -72.61 -50.65
N GLY A 323 37.47 -72.86 -50.11
CA GLY A 323 38.66 -72.04 -50.36
C GLY A 323 38.80 -70.80 -49.45
N TYR A 324 37.86 -70.55 -48.53
CA TYR A 324 37.95 -69.50 -47.52
C TYR A 324 37.87 -70.04 -46.10
N LYS A 325 38.44 -69.28 -45.16
CA LYS A 325 38.37 -69.51 -43.72
C LYS A 325 37.90 -68.23 -43.05
N PHE A 326 36.84 -68.30 -42.27
CA PHE A 326 36.40 -67.19 -41.41
C PHE A 326 37.41 -66.99 -40.26
N VAL A 327 37.83 -65.74 -40.02
CA VAL A 327 38.90 -65.42 -39.05
C VAL A 327 38.55 -64.35 -38.02
N GLY A 328 37.38 -63.73 -38.12
CA GLY A 328 36.89 -62.75 -37.14
C GLY A 328 36.05 -61.66 -37.79
N TRP A 329 35.79 -60.59 -37.04
CA TRP A 329 34.97 -59.47 -37.47
C TRP A 329 35.77 -58.17 -37.50
N GLN A 330 35.54 -57.34 -38.50
CA GLN A 330 35.94 -55.93 -38.50
C GLN A 330 34.79 -55.14 -37.88
N VAL A 331 35.08 -54.38 -36.83
CA VAL A 331 34.06 -53.61 -36.10
C VAL A 331 34.31 -52.13 -36.37
N GLU A 332 33.26 -51.40 -36.74
CA GLU A 332 33.29 -49.96 -36.98
C GLU A 332 32.10 -49.30 -36.28
N GLY A 333 32.39 -48.55 -35.21
CA GLY A 333 31.43 -47.73 -34.49
C GLY A 333 32.13 -46.47 -33.99
N LYS A 334 31.96 -46.13 -32.71
CA LYS A 334 32.67 -45.03 -32.04
C LYS A 334 34.19 -45.16 -32.18
N GLU A 335 34.68 -46.38 -32.12
CA GLU A 335 36.06 -46.77 -32.40
C GLU A 335 36.04 -47.93 -33.41
N SER A 336 37.13 -48.09 -34.17
CA SER A 336 37.33 -49.25 -35.04
C SER A 336 38.16 -50.32 -34.35
N GLY A 337 37.79 -51.58 -34.54
CA GLY A 337 38.39 -52.71 -33.82
C GLY A 337 38.19 -54.04 -34.52
N ARG A 338 38.57 -55.13 -33.84
CA ARG A 338 38.34 -56.49 -34.31
C ARG A 338 37.82 -57.38 -33.19
N TRP A 339 36.92 -58.29 -33.53
CA TRP A 339 36.50 -59.39 -32.67
C TRP A 339 36.97 -60.72 -33.24
N ASP A 340 37.32 -61.65 -32.36
CA ASP A 340 37.76 -62.99 -32.73
C ASP A 340 36.63 -63.83 -33.35
N ALA A 341 37.00 -64.81 -34.19
CA ALA A 341 36.05 -65.70 -34.86
C ALA A 341 35.19 -66.55 -33.92
N ASP A 342 35.61 -66.73 -32.67
CA ASP A 342 34.89 -67.50 -31.66
C ASP A 342 34.03 -66.64 -30.72
N ALA A 343 33.96 -65.32 -30.91
CA ALA A 343 33.06 -64.43 -30.18
C ALA A 343 31.61 -64.96 -30.16
N LYS A 344 31.00 -65.00 -28.97
CA LYS A 344 29.66 -65.62 -28.76
C LYS A 344 28.57 -64.62 -28.46
N THR A 345 28.88 -63.55 -27.73
CA THR A 345 27.92 -62.49 -27.39
C THR A 345 28.50 -61.12 -27.64
N PHE A 346 27.60 -60.14 -27.81
CA PHE A 346 27.93 -58.73 -27.86
C PHE A 346 26.90 -57.90 -27.07
N GLY A 347 27.34 -56.71 -26.63
CA GLY A 347 26.48 -55.63 -26.15
C GLY A 347 26.90 -54.33 -26.84
N VAL A 348 26.11 -53.26 -26.74
CA VAL A 348 26.33 -52.03 -27.54
C VAL A 348 26.88 -50.84 -26.75
N THR A 349 26.81 -50.86 -25.42
CA THR A 349 27.18 -49.74 -24.55
C THR A 349 28.60 -49.25 -24.81
N GLY A 350 28.72 -47.99 -25.21
CA GLY A 350 29.98 -47.32 -25.54
C GLY A 350 30.52 -47.60 -26.94
N LEU A 351 29.86 -48.45 -27.74
CA LEU A 351 30.34 -48.86 -29.08
C LEU A 351 29.68 -48.10 -30.23
N GLY A 352 28.44 -47.62 -30.08
CA GLY A 352 27.72 -46.93 -31.16
C GLY A 352 28.38 -45.60 -31.57
N PHE A 353 28.55 -45.38 -32.88
CA PHE A 353 28.87 -44.06 -33.42
C PHE A 353 27.60 -43.21 -33.53
N TYR A 354 27.61 -42.00 -32.98
CA TYR A 354 26.50 -41.06 -33.05
C TYR A 354 26.90 -39.82 -33.84
N GLU A 355 26.08 -39.41 -34.81
CA GLU A 355 26.19 -38.09 -35.43
C GLU A 355 25.84 -36.98 -34.41
N GLU A 356 26.41 -35.79 -34.59
CA GLU A 356 26.19 -34.66 -33.67
C GLU A 356 24.71 -34.27 -33.62
N GLY A 357 24.11 -34.36 -32.43
CA GLY A 357 22.68 -34.14 -32.22
C GLY A 357 21.77 -35.35 -32.49
N SER A 358 22.30 -36.52 -32.86
CA SER A 358 21.52 -37.75 -33.06
C SER A 358 21.38 -38.58 -31.76
N ASN A 359 20.19 -39.17 -31.58
CA ASN A 359 19.92 -40.23 -30.60
C ASN A 359 19.95 -41.64 -31.23
N GLU A 360 20.11 -41.72 -32.56
CA GLU A 360 20.33 -42.98 -33.28
C GLU A 360 21.81 -43.08 -33.67
N GLY A 361 22.48 -44.11 -33.16
CA GLY A 361 23.85 -44.47 -33.46
C GLY A 361 23.97 -45.72 -34.32
N TYR A 362 25.16 -46.00 -34.84
CA TYR A 362 25.45 -47.10 -35.75
C TYR A 362 26.67 -47.91 -35.31
N LEU A 363 26.65 -49.22 -35.61
CA LEU A 363 27.75 -50.15 -35.39
C LEU A 363 27.79 -51.18 -36.53
N SER A 364 28.77 -51.09 -37.43
CA SER A 364 29.01 -52.08 -38.51
C SER A 364 29.94 -53.19 -38.02
N ILE A 365 29.64 -54.43 -38.41
CA ILE A 365 30.37 -55.63 -37.99
C ILE A 365 30.52 -56.57 -39.19
N ASP A 366 31.62 -56.45 -39.92
CA ASP A 366 31.83 -57.10 -41.21
C ASP A 366 32.71 -58.35 -41.09
N ALA A 367 32.24 -59.48 -41.63
CA ALA A 367 32.93 -60.78 -41.52
C ALA A 367 34.24 -60.81 -42.34
N ILE A 368 35.35 -61.17 -41.68
CA ILE A 368 36.68 -61.25 -42.27
C ILE A 368 37.02 -62.71 -42.63
N PHE A 369 37.56 -62.91 -43.84
CA PHE A 369 37.99 -64.21 -44.33
C PHE A 369 39.43 -64.18 -44.86
N GLU A 370 40.16 -65.27 -44.63
CA GLU A 370 41.43 -65.59 -45.29
C GLU A 370 41.19 -66.62 -46.41
N ALA A 371 41.94 -66.51 -47.50
CA ALA A 371 41.96 -67.56 -48.52
C ALA A 371 42.79 -68.75 -48.04
N VAL A 372 42.29 -69.97 -48.24
CA VAL A 372 43.02 -71.21 -47.94
C VAL A 372 43.77 -71.63 -49.19
N GLU A 373 45.09 -71.41 -49.21
CA GLU A 373 45.94 -71.90 -50.29
C GLU A 373 45.94 -73.44 -50.29
N THR A 374 45.36 -74.04 -51.32
CA THR A 374 45.56 -75.45 -51.63
C THR A 374 46.94 -75.61 -52.27
N GLU A 375 47.92 -76.09 -51.50
CA GLU A 375 49.23 -76.42 -52.09
C GLU A 375 49.04 -77.45 -53.24
N PRO A 376 49.67 -77.24 -54.40
CA PRO A 376 49.53 -78.15 -55.53
C PRO A 376 50.22 -79.49 -55.23
N SER A 377 49.41 -80.55 -55.15
CA SER A 377 49.90 -81.93 -55.05
C SER A 377 50.87 -82.25 -56.19
N THR A 378 52.11 -82.61 -55.85
CA THR A 378 53.16 -82.92 -56.82
C THR A 378 53.10 -84.40 -57.25
N GLU A 379 52.68 -84.67 -58.49
CA GLU A 379 52.97 -85.92 -59.20
C GLU A 379 53.80 -85.64 -60.47
N PRO A 380 54.71 -86.55 -60.91
CA PRO A 380 55.75 -86.22 -61.88
C PRO A 380 55.58 -86.81 -63.29
N THR A 381 56.28 -86.19 -64.26
CA THR A 381 56.70 -86.74 -65.59
C THR A 381 55.58 -86.85 -66.65
N THR A 382 55.64 -86.20 -67.83
CA THR A 382 56.58 -86.50 -68.94
C THR A 382 56.78 -85.35 -69.95
N GLU A 383 58.06 -85.12 -70.28
CA GLU A 383 58.74 -84.69 -71.54
C GLU A 383 58.08 -83.87 -72.70
N PRO A 384 58.89 -83.15 -73.50
CA PRO A 384 58.44 -81.94 -74.20
C PRO A 384 58.11 -82.13 -75.69
N SER A 385 57.40 -81.15 -76.27
CA SER A 385 57.30 -80.97 -77.72
C SER A 385 57.59 -79.52 -78.13
N THR A 386 58.61 -79.34 -78.96
CA THR A 386 59.05 -78.07 -79.52
C THR A 386 58.34 -77.71 -80.83
N THR A 387 57.96 -76.44 -81.02
CA THR A 387 58.19 -75.69 -82.29
C THR A 387 58.10 -74.17 -82.04
N PRO A 388 58.86 -73.31 -82.76
CA PRO A 388 58.92 -71.85 -82.52
C PRO A 388 58.14 -71.04 -83.60
N VAL A 389 58.42 -69.72 -83.70
CA VAL A 389 57.98 -68.73 -84.76
C VAL A 389 56.62 -68.06 -84.44
N THR A 390 56.42 -66.72 -84.37
CA THR A 390 57.24 -65.51 -84.69
C THR A 390 56.81 -64.26 -83.89
N GLU A 391 57.72 -63.30 -83.71
CA GLU A 391 57.47 -61.85 -83.46
C GLU A 391 56.96 -61.12 -84.76
N PRO A 392 56.58 -59.81 -84.82
CA PRO A 392 56.92 -58.70 -83.90
C PRO A 392 55.87 -57.55 -83.67
N SER A 393 56.28 -56.56 -82.85
CA SER A 393 55.90 -55.11 -82.89
C SER A 393 54.45 -54.68 -82.59
N THR A 394 54.13 -53.51 -82.01
CA THR A 394 54.86 -52.27 -81.62
C THR A 394 54.26 -51.73 -80.31
N GLU A 395 55.03 -51.44 -79.25
CA GLU A 395 55.66 -50.13 -78.90
C GLU A 395 54.71 -49.11 -78.19
N PRO A 396 55.19 -48.03 -77.53
CA PRO A 396 55.23 -47.91 -76.06
C PRO A 396 54.16 -46.93 -75.48
N THR A 397 54.13 -46.60 -74.18
CA THR A 397 54.75 -45.34 -73.67
C THR A 397 54.83 -45.30 -72.12
N THR A 398 56.07 -45.16 -71.63
CA THR A 398 56.58 -44.66 -70.34
C THR A 398 55.67 -44.17 -69.19
N GLU A 399 55.77 -44.87 -68.07
CA GLU A 399 56.02 -44.34 -66.70
C GLU A 399 57.51 -43.87 -66.55
N PRO A 400 58.06 -43.40 -65.39
CA PRO A 400 57.47 -42.94 -64.11
C PRO A 400 58.14 -41.65 -63.51
N SER A 401 57.73 -41.25 -62.28
CA SER A 401 58.53 -40.46 -61.28
C SER A 401 58.92 -39.00 -61.64
N THR A 402 59.30 -38.06 -60.74
CA THR A 402 59.69 -38.09 -59.30
C THR A 402 59.49 -36.68 -58.66
N GLU A 403 59.48 -36.58 -57.33
CA GLU A 403 59.74 -35.38 -56.49
C GLU A 403 61.21 -34.86 -56.62
N PRO A 404 61.72 -33.76 -55.97
CA PRO A 404 61.10 -32.76 -55.06
C PRO A 404 61.56 -31.25 -55.16
N ALA A 405 60.90 -30.39 -54.35
CA ALA A 405 61.41 -29.23 -53.53
C ALA A 405 61.92 -27.85 -54.08
N THR A 406 61.59 -26.78 -53.30
CA THR A 406 62.34 -25.49 -53.05
C THR A 406 62.29 -24.36 -54.13
N GLU A 407 62.06 -23.04 -53.90
CA GLU A 407 61.70 -22.16 -52.74
C GLU A 407 61.16 -20.75 -53.16
N ALA A 408 60.36 -20.09 -52.28
CA ALA A 408 60.28 -18.63 -51.93
C ALA A 408 60.10 -17.49 -52.99
N PRO A 409 59.84 -16.17 -52.65
CA PRO A 409 59.66 -15.52 -51.32
C PRO A 409 58.52 -14.44 -51.14
N THR A 410 58.36 -13.95 -49.88
CA THR A 410 57.78 -12.64 -49.39
C THR A 410 56.24 -12.39 -49.44
N SER A 411 55.58 -11.68 -48.50
CA SER A 411 56.02 -10.84 -47.34
C SER A 411 55.01 -10.77 -46.16
N GLU A 412 55.53 -10.67 -44.92
CA GLU A 412 55.07 -9.96 -43.66
C GLU A 412 53.58 -9.97 -43.21
N SER A 413 53.21 -10.51 -42.02
CA SER A 413 53.28 -9.99 -40.61
C SER A 413 52.24 -8.90 -40.23
N GLU A 414 51.59 -8.85 -39.05
CA GLU A 414 51.44 -9.77 -37.89
C GLU A 414 50.32 -9.31 -36.91
N THR A 415 49.94 -10.18 -35.96
CA THR A 415 49.28 -10.04 -34.61
C THR A 415 49.07 -8.65 -33.92
N LYS A 416 48.24 -8.41 -32.86
CA LYS A 416 47.16 -9.12 -32.08
C LYS A 416 46.73 -8.30 -30.81
N VAL A 417 45.41 -8.13 -30.53
CA VAL A 417 44.71 -8.02 -29.19
C VAL A 417 44.75 -6.75 -28.27
N THR A 418 43.58 -6.53 -27.61
CA THR A 418 43.26 -5.93 -26.28
C THR A 418 42.86 -4.45 -26.09
N GLU A 419 41.64 -4.32 -25.54
CA GLU A 419 41.04 -3.37 -24.57
C GLU A 419 41.21 -1.83 -24.60
N SER A 420 40.05 -1.20 -24.30
CA SER A 420 39.83 -0.09 -23.37
C SER A 420 39.93 1.39 -23.79
N GLU A 421 38.91 2.11 -23.29
CA GLU A 421 38.87 3.50 -22.83
C GLU A 421 38.91 4.70 -23.82
N THR A 422 37.72 5.30 -23.95
CA THR A 422 37.41 6.67 -23.45
C THR A 422 37.77 7.91 -24.31
N GLN A 423 36.71 8.72 -24.53
CA GLN A 423 36.64 10.19 -24.60
C GLN A 423 36.75 11.02 -25.92
N THR A 424 35.62 11.69 -26.19
CA THR A 424 35.41 13.11 -26.55
C THR A 424 35.63 13.62 -27.98
N THR A 425 34.64 14.42 -28.41
CA THR A 425 34.68 15.49 -29.45
C THR A 425 34.92 15.03 -30.90
N GLU A 426 34.37 15.66 -31.93
CA GLU A 426 33.87 17.03 -32.04
C GLU A 426 32.71 17.10 -33.08
N ALA A 427 31.84 18.12 -32.99
CA ALA A 427 30.89 18.42 -34.07
C ALA A 427 31.62 19.12 -35.24
N PRO A 428 31.02 19.20 -36.44
CA PRO A 428 30.43 20.51 -36.77
C PRO A 428 29.19 20.51 -37.70
N ALA A 429 28.51 21.66 -37.65
CA ALA A 429 27.78 22.37 -38.72
C ALA A 429 26.84 21.55 -39.64
N THR A 430 25.51 21.69 -39.54
CA THR A 430 24.70 22.84 -39.98
C THR A 430 24.94 23.33 -41.42
N THR A 431 23.99 23.02 -42.31
CA THR A 431 23.58 23.93 -43.40
C THR A 431 22.06 23.99 -43.45
N LYS A 432 21.52 25.22 -43.40
CA LYS A 432 20.10 25.49 -43.69
C LYS A 432 19.86 25.52 -45.20
N SER A 433 18.62 25.29 -45.61
CA SER A 433 18.04 25.92 -46.78
C SER A 433 16.55 26.08 -46.54
N ASP A 434 16.11 27.33 -46.39
CA ASP A 434 14.70 27.72 -46.31
C ASP A 434 14.13 27.81 -47.74
N ASP A 435 12.85 27.46 -47.95
CA ASP A 435 11.79 28.39 -48.41
C ASP A 435 10.55 27.73 -49.08
N ASN A 436 9.36 28.18 -48.62
CA ASN A 436 8.11 28.40 -49.38
C ASN A 436 7.33 27.21 -50.02
N ASN A 437 5.98 27.14 -50.01
CA ASN A 437 4.92 28.02 -49.46
C ASN A 437 3.51 27.33 -49.49
N SER A 438 2.59 27.74 -48.59
CA SER A 438 1.10 27.62 -48.65
C SER A 438 0.47 26.21 -48.52
N ASN A 439 -0.43 25.93 -47.55
CA ASN A 439 -1.75 26.58 -47.43
C ASN A 439 -2.42 26.48 -46.02
N LYS A 440 -2.60 27.65 -45.38
CA LYS A 440 -3.71 28.13 -44.51
C LYS A 440 -4.53 27.19 -43.56
N SER A 441 -4.15 27.24 -42.28
CA SER A 441 -4.98 27.63 -41.09
C SER A 441 -6.24 26.85 -40.67
N ALA A 442 -6.17 26.22 -39.47
CA ALA A 442 -6.99 26.61 -38.29
C ALA A 442 -6.31 26.19 -36.97
N ASP A 443 -6.42 27.03 -35.94
CA ASP A 443 -5.75 26.96 -34.61
C ASP A 443 -6.84 26.86 -33.50
N ALA A 444 -6.64 26.38 -32.26
CA ALA A 444 -5.46 26.03 -31.45
C ALA A 444 -5.81 24.87 -30.48
N GLY A 445 -4.93 24.32 -29.61
CA GLY A 445 -3.51 24.54 -29.35
C GLY A 445 -3.08 23.78 -28.07
N VAL A 446 -1.89 23.17 -28.07
CA VAL A 446 -1.28 22.51 -26.89
C VAL A 446 0.15 23.00 -26.74
N LYS A 447 0.51 23.46 -25.54
CA LYS A 447 1.90 23.78 -25.18
C LYS A 447 2.57 22.55 -24.57
N THR A 448 3.54 22.00 -25.28
CA THR A 448 4.57 21.14 -24.67
C THR A 448 5.62 22.04 -24.01
N GLY A 449 6.01 21.71 -22.79
CA GLY A 449 7.13 22.34 -22.10
C GLY A 449 7.93 21.28 -21.36
N ASP A 450 9.13 20.99 -21.85
CA ASP A 450 10.11 20.17 -21.14
C ASP A 450 10.45 20.81 -19.78
N THR A 451 10.70 20.00 -18.74
CA THR A 451 11.70 20.29 -17.69
C THR A 451 11.98 19.01 -16.87
N THR A 452 13.14 18.42 -17.16
CA THR A 452 14.13 17.91 -16.18
C THR A 452 13.71 16.87 -15.13
N ASN A 453 14.13 15.61 -15.35
CA ASN A 453 14.37 14.64 -14.28
C ASN A 453 15.62 15.05 -13.47
N VAL A 454 15.47 15.23 -12.16
CA VAL A 454 16.58 15.20 -11.19
C VAL A 454 16.25 14.18 -10.10
N MET A 455 16.91 13.02 -10.14
CA MET A 455 16.88 12.07 -9.02
C MET A 455 17.78 12.54 -7.87
N PRO A 456 17.30 12.54 -6.62
CA PRO A 456 18.14 12.36 -5.45
C PRO A 456 18.13 10.88 -5.01
N LEU A 457 19.31 10.28 -4.97
CA LEU A 457 19.52 8.89 -4.56
C LEU A 457 19.53 8.82 -3.01
N VAL A 458 18.44 8.33 -2.40
CA VAL A 458 18.30 8.23 -0.93
C VAL A 458 18.46 6.78 -0.47
N ILE A 459 19.68 6.42 -0.06
CA ILE A 459 19.94 5.16 0.63
C ILE A 459 19.56 5.34 2.10
N THR A 460 18.50 4.67 2.56
CA THR A 460 18.16 4.57 4.00
C THR A 460 18.45 3.17 4.52
N LEU A 461 19.46 3.09 5.39
CA LEU A 461 19.89 1.86 6.04
C LEU A 461 19.18 1.73 7.40
N PHE A 462 18.11 0.93 7.48
CA PHE A 462 17.45 0.63 8.75
C PHE A 462 18.15 -0.52 9.49
N ALA A 463 19.16 -0.16 10.30
CA ALA A 463 19.78 -1.05 11.27
C ALA A 463 19.06 -0.99 12.63
N ALA A 464 18.89 -2.15 13.26
CA ALA A 464 18.01 -2.36 14.41
C ALA A 464 18.39 -1.62 15.70
N VAL A 465 17.37 -1.06 16.39
CA VAL A 465 17.43 -0.74 17.83
C VAL A 465 16.10 -1.13 18.49
N ALA A 466 16.02 -2.34 19.05
CA ALA A 466 14.82 -2.84 19.74
C ALA A 466 15.14 -3.66 21.01
N LEU A 467 16.06 -3.17 21.85
CA LEU A 467 16.31 -3.71 23.20
C LEU A 467 16.68 -2.61 24.20
N MET A 468 15.70 -2.00 24.91
CA MET A 468 15.86 -1.48 26.30
C MET A 468 14.59 -0.83 26.93
N VAL A 469 13.42 -1.49 26.96
CA VAL A 469 12.26 -1.01 27.77
C VAL A 469 11.60 -2.08 28.68
N VAL A 470 12.07 -3.34 28.69
CA VAL A 470 11.42 -4.43 29.47
C VAL A 470 11.78 -4.43 30.97
N PHE A 471 12.74 -3.61 31.44
CA PHE A 471 13.26 -3.72 32.81
C PHE A 471 12.69 -2.74 33.86
N ALA A 472 11.74 -1.86 33.51
CA ALA A 472 11.29 -0.77 34.40
C ALA A 472 10.07 -1.07 35.28
N LEU A 473 9.23 -2.07 34.97
CA LEU A 473 7.92 -2.24 35.65
C LEU A 473 7.84 -3.43 36.65
N ARG A 474 8.84 -4.32 36.72
CA ARG A 474 8.89 -5.38 37.75
C ARG A 474 9.70 -4.97 39.00
N LYS A 475 9.20 -3.99 39.77
CA LYS A 475 9.45 -3.86 41.25
C LYS A 475 8.76 -2.65 41.91
N ARG A 476 7.52 -2.85 42.40
CA ARG A 476 6.96 -2.31 43.66
C ARG A 476 5.58 -2.97 43.86
N LYS A 477 5.52 -4.00 44.70
CA LYS A 477 5.21 -3.95 46.15
C LYS A 477 3.70 -4.02 46.42
N VAL A 478 3.22 -5.22 46.75
CA VAL A 478 2.20 -5.42 47.80
C VAL A 478 2.66 -6.62 48.63
N VAL A 479 3.16 -6.37 49.85
CA VAL A 479 3.29 -7.35 50.93
C VAL A 479 3.10 -6.59 52.25
N LYS A 480 2.03 -6.97 52.97
CA LYS A 480 1.57 -6.45 54.27
C LYS A 480 1.11 -4.99 54.28
#